data_AF-A0AAD7BDQ1-F1
#
_entry.id   AF-A0AAD7BDQ1-F1
#
_cell.length_a   1.000
_cell.length_b   1.000
_cell.length_c   1.000
_cell.angle_alpha   90.00
_cell.angle_beta   90.00
_cell.angle_gamma   90.00
#
_symmetry.space_group_name_H-M   'P 1'
#
loop_
_entity.id
_entity.type
_entity.pdbx_description
1 polymer ?
#
loop_
_entity_poly.entity_id
_entity_poly.type
_entity_poly.pdbx_seq_one_letter_code
_entity_poly.pdbx_strand_id
1 'polypeptide(L)'
;MSVFLKPMSTGTILGKSIPNDVLNSLLCASPDFGTLFSAVAVCKTWHRVFHTYPQSVKLSVAHNVVGPALHQAVRFLRYPYPEKTPNEWGSPDEDGEDDSATEDESVTESDSATEDTDYDAPRPAKKRPTKSAKPPKKKTLAETTDIGLLTPRETTKLEENGEIVGKLEALFASRATKTDKLTSLQSYRFHRAMYRVMLYCELFYLPLNLDDIDSMEDEPDTLEQIQTGRRAMLDEYATSELLELRAVVAFLHQLIGEVVDRQSYDRLKDICLATGPAAILEAYSLKSEERFEEALECEVLTSGEDNALFSGFVSKPLKKILKARGAVLPESASEFDAILDEAEAPPDKCAQCATVSAPKLWNESNHDKLITIDFSALLVGQLNSNDVETGALVDLFMGPSCGADVVVSEIYALKTAEYAKWNKGETLCTACLHELVGAHLHLWLYKRKVRDGWKRTPNCWYGYNCRTQKHKRSHAEEKNHLCAPTR
;
A
#
# COMPACT_ATOMS: atom_id res chain seq x y z
N MET A 1 45.71 31.47 17.42
CA MET A 1 45.05 30.19 17.08
C MET A 1 44.98 30.01 15.54
N SER A 2 46.12 29.94 14.84
CA SER A 2 46.17 29.89 13.36
C SER A 2 47.19 28.86 12.83
N VAL A 3 47.45 27.79 13.59
CA VAL A 3 48.50 26.79 13.26
C VAL A 3 47.96 25.38 13.03
N PHE A 4 46.65 25.14 13.15
CA PHE A 4 46.11 23.76 13.16
C PHE A 4 45.30 23.28 11.95
N LEU A 5 45.28 24.01 10.83
CA LEU A 5 44.70 23.49 9.59
C LEU A 5 45.65 23.71 8.41
N LYS A 6 46.69 22.87 8.34
CA LYS A 6 47.39 22.66 7.07
C LYS A 6 46.38 21.93 6.17
N PRO A 7 45.91 22.52 5.05
CA PRO A 7 44.93 21.86 4.19
C PRO A 7 45.54 20.52 3.75
N MET A 8 44.89 19.40 4.09
CA MET A 8 45.27 18.08 3.58
C MET A 8 45.06 18.12 2.06
N SER A 9 46.11 18.48 1.33
CA SER A 9 46.01 18.86 -0.09
C SER A 9 45.89 17.67 -1.03
N THR A 10 45.91 16.43 -0.52
CA THR A 10 45.76 15.23 -1.33
C THR A 10 45.00 14.17 -0.54
N GLY A 11 44.07 13.48 -1.19
CA GLY A 11 43.42 12.28 -0.65
C GLY A 11 44.43 11.15 -0.50
N THR A 12 45.30 11.27 0.49
CA THR A 12 46.31 10.27 0.85
C THR A 12 45.85 9.55 2.10
N ILE A 13 45.60 8.24 1.97
CA ILE A 13 45.57 7.33 3.11
C ILE A 13 47.00 6.79 3.24
N LEU A 14 47.64 7.00 4.40
CA LEU A 14 49.01 6.55 4.66
C LEU A 14 50.07 7.09 3.68
N GLY A 15 49.88 8.31 3.16
CA GLY A 15 50.85 8.98 2.28
C GLY A 15 50.90 8.48 0.83
N LYS A 16 50.01 7.56 0.42
CA LYS A 16 49.86 7.13 -0.97
C LYS A 16 48.59 7.72 -1.59
N SER A 17 48.70 8.25 -2.81
CA SER A 17 47.54 8.73 -3.57
C SER A 17 46.62 7.55 -3.85
N ILE A 18 45.34 7.67 -3.50
CA ILE A 18 44.34 6.68 -3.87
C ILE A 18 44.09 6.78 -5.39
N PRO A 19 44.09 5.66 -6.13
CA PRO A 19 43.70 5.64 -7.54
C PRO A 19 42.29 6.21 -7.78
N ASN A 20 42.08 6.88 -8.92
CA ASN A 20 40.80 7.55 -9.23
C ASN A 20 39.63 6.57 -9.38
N ASP A 21 39.88 5.34 -9.86
CA ASP A 21 38.91 4.26 -9.97
C ASP A 21 38.41 3.81 -8.60
N VAL A 22 39.30 3.66 -7.61
CA VAL A 22 38.92 3.35 -6.22
C VAL A 22 38.09 4.48 -5.63
N LEU A 23 38.47 5.74 -5.84
CA LEU A 23 37.66 6.89 -5.41
C LEU A 23 36.29 6.93 -6.09
N ASN A 24 36.21 6.58 -7.38
CA ASN A 24 34.95 6.49 -8.11
C ASN A 24 34.06 5.39 -7.52
N SER A 25 34.60 4.21 -7.23
CA SER A 25 33.86 3.13 -6.57
C SER A 25 33.35 3.53 -5.19
N LEU A 26 34.15 4.25 -4.39
CA LEU A 26 33.72 4.78 -3.09
C LEU A 26 32.58 5.79 -3.23
N LEU A 27 32.68 6.71 -4.18
CA LEU A 27 31.60 7.65 -4.49
C LEU A 27 30.32 6.93 -4.94
N CYS A 28 30.43 5.92 -5.81
CA CYS A 28 29.31 5.11 -6.27
C CYS A 28 28.64 4.29 -5.14
N ALA A 29 29.40 3.95 -4.09
CA ALA A 29 28.90 3.24 -2.92
C ALA A 29 28.25 4.16 -1.86
N SER A 30 28.11 5.47 -2.14
CA SER A 30 27.42 6.38 -1.21
C SER A 30 25.95 5.96 -1.08
N PRO A 31 25.40 5.89 0.15
CA PRO A 31 24.04 5.41 0.40
C PRO A 31 22.97 6.35 -0.17
N ASP A 32 23.24 7.66 -0.17
CA ASP A 32 22.33 8.72 -0.60
C ASP A 32 23.09 9.90 -1.23
N PHE A 33 22.37 10.85 -1.83
CA PHE A 33 23.00 12.01 -2.47
C PHE A 33 23.54 13.00 -1.44
N GLY A 34 22.93 13.10 -0.25
CA GLY A 34 23.45 13.90 0.86
C GLY A 34 24.88 13.50 1.26
N THR A 35 25.13 12.20 1.40
CA THR A 35 26.43 11.60 1.72
C THR A 35 27.39 11.78 0.56
N LEU A 36 26.93 11.57 -0.68
CA LEU A 36 27.72 11.80 -1.89
C LEU A 36 28.23 13.25 -1.94
N PHE A 37 27.33 14.23 -1.83
CA PHE A 37 27.70 15.65 -1.92
C PHE A 37 28.58 16.09 -0.76
N SER A 38 28.34 15.56 0.44
CA SER A 38 29.23 15.74 1.59
C SER A 38 30.64 15.22 1.30
N ALA A 39 30.77 14.01 0.75
CA ALA A 39 32.06 13.41 0.38
C ALA A 39 32.78 14.22 -0.71
N VAL A 40 32.04 14.68 -1.73
CA VAL A 40 32.56 15.52 -2.81
C VAL A 40 33.10 16.86 -2.29
N ALA A 41 32.48 17.41 -1.24
CA ALA A 41 32.90 18.66 -0.61
C ALA A 41 34.16 18.54 0.26
N VAL A 42 34.58 17.32 0.64
CA VAL A 42 35.73 17.12 1.54
C VAL A 42 37.05 17.62 0.93
N CYS A 43 37.35 17.28 -0.33
CA CYS A 43 38.57 17.75 -0.98
C CYS A 43 38.52 17.76 -2.52
N LYS A 44 39.46 18.52 -3.12
CA LYS A 44 39.56 18.72 -4.57
C LYS A 44 39.71 17.42 -5.36
N THR A 45 40.32 16.38 -4.79
CA THR A 45 40.49 15.08 -5.46
C THR A 45 39.14 14.38 -5.65
N TRP A 46 38.31 14.31 -4.62
CA TRP A 46 36.97 13.72 -4.69
C TRP A 46 36.07 14.50 -5.64
N HIS A 47 36.10 15.83 -5.54
CA HIS A 47 35.43 16.73 -6.48
C HIS A 47 35.85 16.48 -7.94
N ARG A 48 37.15 16.36 -8.21
CA ARG A 48 37.65 16.08 -9.56
C ARG A 48 37.16 14.72 -10.08
N VAL A 49 37.20 13.67 -9.26
CA VAL A 49 36.72 12.34 -9.68
C VAL A 49 35.22 12.39 -9.99
N PHE A 50 34.42 13.01 -9.13
CA PHE A 50 32.99 13.21 -9.36
C PHE A 50 32.70 13.96 -10.67
N HIS A 51 33.40 15.07 -10.93
CA HIS A 51 33.25 15.82 -12.18
C HIS A 51 33.72 15.08 -13.42
N THR A 52 34.62 14.09 -13.27
CA THR A 52 35.08 13.24 -14.38
C THR A 52 34.05 12.16 -14.71
N TYR A 53 33.33 11.64 -13.71
CA TYR A 53 32.36 10.54 -13.88
C TYR A 53 30.97 10.84 -13.27
N PRO A 54 30.36 12.01 -13.54
CA PRO A 54 29.18 12.45 -12.81
C PRO A 54 27.96 11.55 -13.04
N GLN A 55 27.80 11.02 -14.25
CA GLN A 55 26.71 10.12 -14.61
C GLN A 55 26.83 8.78 -13.89
N SER A 56 27.98 8.11 -13.97
CA SER A 56 28.20 6.81 -13.31
C SER A 56 27.97 6.91 -11.80
N VAL A 57 28.50 7.96 -11.16
CA VAL A 57 28.35 8.17 -9.71
C VAL A 57 26.91 8.44 -9.34
N LYS A 58 26.25 9.40 -10.00
CA LYS A 58 24.85 9.74 -9.69
C LYS A 58 23.90 8.57 -9.94
N LEU A 59 24.08 7.80 -11.02
CA LEU A 59 23.24 6.64 -11.31
C LEU A 59 23.44 5.52 -10.27
N SER A 60 24.68 5.30 -9.83
CA SER A 60 24.96 4.31 -8.78
C SER A 60 24.33 4.72 -7.44
N VAL A 61 24.46 5.99 -7.05
CA VAL A 61 23.84 6.50 -5.83
C VAL A 61 22.31 6.49 -5.95
N ALA A 62 21.75 6.86 -7.11
CA ALA A 62 20.32 6.74 -7.37
C ALA A 62 19.85 5.29 -7.18
N HIS A 63 20.59 4.31 -7.72
CA HIS A 63 20.30 2.89 -7.55
C HIS A 63 20.40 2.45 -6.08
N ASN A 64 21.29 3.03 -5.26
CA ASN A 64 21.34 2.74 -3.83
C ASN A 64 20.12 3.29 -3.09
N VAL A 65 19.60 4.45 -3.51
CA VAL A 65 18.42 5.12 -2.90
C VAL A 65 17.13 4.40 -3.25
N VAL A 66 16.87 4.14 -4.53
CA VAL A 66 15.57 3.59 -5.00
C VAL A 66 15.61 2.09 -5.29
N GLY A 67 16.80 1.49 -5.22
CA GLY A 67 17.03 0.09 -5.51
C GLY A 67 17.04 -0.24 -7.02
N PRO A 68 16.86 -1.52 -7.37
CA PRO A 68 16.87 -2.00 -8.75
C PRO A 68 15.72 -1.48 -9.62
N ALA A 69 14.74 -0.77 -9.05
CA ALA A 69 13.63 -0.14 -9.76
C ALA A 69 13.94 1.29 -10.28
N LEU A 70 15.22 1.65 -10.41
CA LEU A 70 15.66 3.00 -10.80
C LEU A 70 15.04 3.50 -12.10
N HIS A 71 14.89 2.63 -13.10
CA HIS A 71 14.28 3.01 -14.38
C HIS A 71 12.81 3.42 -14.22
N GLN A 72 12.05 2.75 -13.34
CA GLN A 72 10.66 3.10 -13.05
C GLN A 72 10.57 4.40 -12.27
N ALA A 73 11.45 4.58 -11.28
CA ALA A 73 11.54 5.83 -10.51
C ALA A 73 11.85 7.04 -11.41
N VAL A 74 12.82 6.90 -12.33
CA VAL A 74 13.14 7.97 -13.29
C VAL A 74 12.01 8.19 -14.29
N ARG A 75 11.35 7.12 -14.78
CA ARG A 75 10.18 7.24 -15.66
C ARG A 75 9.08 8.03 -14.97
N PHE A 76 8.82 7.80 -13.69
CA PHE A 76 7.87 8.56 -12.90
C PHE A 76 8.21 10.07 -12.87
N LEU A 77 9.48 10.41 -12.66
CA LEU A 77 9.91 11.81 -12.60
C LEU A 77 9.91 12.53 -13.96
N ARG A 78 10.26 11.80 -15.02
CA ARG A 78 10.43 12.35 -16.37
C ARG A 78 9.22 12.17 -17.25
N TYR A 79 8.16 11.56 -16.74
CA TYR A 79 6.96 11.40 -17.55
C TYR A 79 6.52 12.79 -18.01
N PRO A 80 6.28 12.98 -19.32
CA PRO A 80 5.89 14.28 -19.83
C PRO A 80 4.46 14.56 -19.36
N TYR A 81 4.33 15.11 -18.16
CA TYR A 81 3.07 15.61 -17.66
C TYR A 81 2.55 16.60 -18.71
N PRO A 82 1.26 16.52 -19.06
CA PRO A 82 0.70 17.51 -19.94
C PRO A 82 0.83 18.86 -19.22
N GLU A 83 1.70 19.75 -19.73
CA GLU A 83 1.86 21.13 -19.24
C GLU A 83 0.53 21.89 -19.21
N LYS A 84 -0.43 21.39 -19.98
CA LYS A 84 -1.82 21.81 -20.10
C LYS A 84 -2.72 20.72 -19.54
N THR A 85 -3.36 20.95 -18.40
CA THR A 85 -4.43 20.07 -17.90
C THR A 85 -5.52 19.93 -18.97
N PRO A 86 -6.33 18.85 -18.99
CA PRO A 86 -7.40 18.66 -19.99
C PRO A 86 -8.32 19.88 -20.18
N ASN A 87 -8.40 20.77 -19.19
CA ASN A 87 -9.15 22.02 -19.22
C ASN A 87 -8.66 23.02 -20.28
N GLU A 88 -7.39 22.97 -20.69
CA GLU A 88 -6.84 23.82 -21.76
C GLU A 88 -7.04 23.23 -23.17
N TRP A 89 -7.70 22.08 -23.29
CA TRP A 89 -7.94 21.40 -24.57
C TRP A 89 -9.32 21.77 -25.15
N GLY A 90 -10.13 22.52 -24.40
CA GLY A 90 -11.54 22.77 -24.66
C GLY A 90 -11.94 24.23 -24.89
N SER A 91 -11.05 25.21 -24.76
CA SER A 91 -11.35 26.57 -25.24
C SER A 91 -10.99 26.62 -26.73
N PRO A 92 -11.95 26.43 -27.67
CA PRO A 92 -11.69 26.91 -29.03
C PRO A 92 -11.33 28.37 -28.85
N ASP A 93 -10.16 28.74 -29.36
CA ASP A 93 -9.65 30.11 -29.33
C ASP A 93 -10.85 31.06 -29.44
N GLU A 94 -11.14 31.79 -28.35
CA GLU A 94 -11.99 32.96 -28.41
C GLU A 94 -11.24 33.90 -29.35
N ASP A 95 -11.51 33.73 -30.64
CA ASP A 95 -11.02 34.53 -31.73
C ASP A 95 -11.24 35.98 -31.31
N GLY A 96 -10.13 36.69 -31.10
CA GLY A 96 -10.07 37.99 -30.45
C GLY A 96 -11.26 38.92 -30.71
N GLU A 97 -11.91 39.32 -29.62
CA GLU A 97 -12.42 40.68 -29.51
C GLU A 97 -11.27 41.59 -29.08
N ASP A 98 -10.36 41.83 -30.04
CA ASP A 98 -9.49 43.00 -30.04
C ASP A 98 -10.22 44.08 -30.85
N ASP A 99 -11.13 44.79 -30.19
CA ASP A 99 -11.72 46.05 -30.69
C ASP A 99 -12.22 46.89 -29.52
N SER A 100 -11.29 47.58 -28.84
CA SER A 100 -11.55 48.96 -28.40
C SER A 100 -10.24 49.69 -28.14
N ALA A 101 -9.66 50.21 -29.22
CA ALA A 101 -8.76 51.34 -29.15
C ALA A 101 -9.51 52.57 -28.60
N THR A 102 -8.83 53.22 -27.67
CA THR A 102 -8.93 54.62 -27.24
C THR A 102 -9.59 55.59 -28.23
N GLU A 103 -10.58 56.35 -27.75
CA GLU A 103 -10.70 57.78 -28.04
C GLU A 103 -10.93 58.55 -26.73
N ASP A 104 -9.94 59.35 -26.37
CA ASP A 104 -10.08 60.56 -25.57
C ASP A 104 -11.02 61.51 -26.31
N GLU A 105 -12.14 61.93 -25.70
CA GLU A 105 -12.61 63.30 -25.86
C GLU A 105 -13.57 63.71 -24.72
N SER A 106 -13.14 64.72 -23.99
CA SER A 106 -13.97 65.60 -23.19
C SER A 106 -15.04 66.30 -24.06
N VAL A 107 -16.23 66.53 -23.50
CA VAL A 107 -17.08 67.75 -23.62
C VAL A 107 -18.60 67.44 -23.74
N THR A 108 -19.31 67.90 -22.69
CA THR A 108 -20.71 68.36 -22.59
C THR A 108 -21.90 67.47 -22.97
N GLU A 109 -22.80 67.37 -21.98
CA GLU A 109 -24.24 67.21 -22.12
C GLU A 109 -24.83 68.10 -23.24
N SER A 110 -25.57 67.50 -24.16
CA SER A 110 -26.79 68.11 -24.70
C SER A 110 -27.68 67.07 -25.38
N ASP A 111 -28.97 67.16 -25.07
CA ASP A 111 -30.08 66.41 -25.66
C ASP A 111 -30.10 66.48 -27.19
N SER A 112 -30.47 65.38 -27.84
CA SER A 112 -31.57 65.39 -28.82
C SER A 112 -31.86 64.00 -29.39
N ALA A 113 -33.16 63.73 -29.51
CA ALA A 113 -33.76 62.60 -30.20
C ALA A 113 -33.57 62.67 -31.71
N THR A 114 -33.57 61.50 -32.38
CA THR A 114 -34.32 61.13 -33.62
C THR A 114 -33.69 59.85 -34.21
N GLU A 115 -34.45 58.76 -34.30
CA GLU A 115 -35.06 58.19 -35.52
C GLU A 115 -34.18 57.16 -36.25
N ASP A 116 -34.73 55.94 -36.30
CA ASP A 116 -34.80 55.00 -37.43
C ASP A 116 -33.78 55.12 -38.55
N THR A 117 -33.06 54.00 -38.81
CA THR A 117 -32.94 53.47 -40.18
C THR A 117 -32.55 51.99 -40.18
N ASP A 118 -33.42 51.21 -40.81
CA ASP A 118 -33.17 49.87 -41.38
C ASP A 118 -31.90 49.84 -42.23
N TYR A 119 -31.02 48.84 -42.03
CA TYR A 119 -30.21 48.25 -43.10
C TYR A 119 -29.84 46.79 -42.75
N ASP A 120 -30.62 45.87 -43.28
CA ASP A 120 -30.34 44.43 -43.35
C ASP A 120 -29.26 44.17 -44.42
N ALA A 121 -28.07 43.73 -44.03
CA ALA A 121 -27.02 43.28 -44.93
C ALA A 121 -26.63 41.82 -44.61
N PRO A 122 -26.61 40.91 -45.62
CA PRO A 122 -26.35 39.49 -45.37
C PRO A 122 -24.88 39.25 -45.02
N ARG A 123 -24.63 38.79 -43.78
CA ARG A 123 -23.30 38.33 -43.32
C ARG A 123 -22.81 37.16 -44.19
N PRO A 124 -21.55 37.17 -44.66
CA PRO A 124 -20.98 36.07 -45.43
C PRO A 124 -20.81 34.83 -44.55
N ALA A 125 -21.27 33.67 -45.05
CA ALA A 125 -21.12 32.38 -44.40
C ALA A 125 -19.64 32.07 -44.13
N LYS A 126 -19.23 32.20 -42.86
CA LYS A 126 -17.92 31.75 -42.38
C LYS A 126 -17.84 30.23 -42.58
N LYS A 127 -16.95 29.80 -43.47
CA LYS A 127 -16.64 28.38 -43.69
C LYS A 127 -16.08 27.80 -42.41
N ARG A 128 -16.80 26.84 -41.82
CA ARG A 128 -16.35 26.00 -40.70
C ARG A 128 -14.95 25.44 -40.99
N PRO A 129 -13.93 25.72 -40.17
CA PRO A 129 -12.63 25.07 -40.32
C PRO A 129 -12.79 23.59 -39.99
N THR A 130 -12.61 22.76 -41.01
CA THR A 130 -12.65 21.31 -40.89
C THR A 130 -11.32 20.78 -40.36
N LYS A 131 -11.43 19.88 -39.37
CA LYS A 131 -10.42 18.92 -38.89
C LYS A 131 -9.33 19.52 -38.00
N SER A 132 -9.63 19.54 -36.70
CA SER A 132 -8.65 19.55 -35.62
C SER A 132 -7.53 18.53 -35.92
N ALA A 133 -6.31 19.05 -36.09
CA ALA A 133 -5.14 18.22 -36.26
C ALA A 133 -4.97 17.36 -35.01
N LYS A 134 -4.86 16.03 -35.19
CA LYS A 134 -4.57 15.11 -34.09
C LYS A 134 -3.31 15.60 -33.36
N PRO A 135 -3.36 15.82 -32.03
CA PRO A 135 -2.19 16.28 -31.30
C PRO A 135 -1.02 15.30 -31.51
N PRO A 136 0.21 15.82 -31.66
CA PRO A 136 1.38 14.98 -31.86
C PRO A 136 1.49 14.00 -30.70
N LYS A 137 1.59 12.70 -31.01
CA LYS A 137 1.79 11.65 -30.00
C LYS A 137 3.09 11.94 -29.25
N LYS A 138 3.00 12.45 -28.03
CA LYS A 138 4.17 12.60 -27.13
C LYS A 138 4.80 11.23 -26.99
N LYS A 139 6.11 11.13 -27.23
CA LYS A 139 6.85 9.88 -27.07
C LYS A 139 6.87 9.53 -25.58
N THR A 140 6.15 8.49 -25.20
CA THR A 140 6.22 7.90 -23.86
C THR A 140 7.64 7.42 -23.62
N LEU A 141 8.26 7.84 -22.50
CA LEU A 141 9.58 7.36 -22.13
C LEU A 141 9.47 5.89 -21.71
N ALA A 142 10.01 4.98 -22.54
CA ALA A 142 10.04 3.56 -22.20
C ALA A 142 10.97 3.33 -21.01
N GLU A 143 10.65 2.36 -20.14
CA GLU A 143 11.49 2.01 -18.98
C GLU A 143 12.89 1.53 -19.38
N THR A 144 13.08 1.10 -20.62
CA THR A 144 14.38 0.66 -21.16
C THR A 144 15.24 1.81 -21.69
N THR A 145 14.75 3.05 -21.64
CA THR A 145 15.51 4.22 -22.14
C THR A 145 16.70 4.49 -21.22
N ASP A 146 17.84 4.85 -21.79
CA ASP A 146 18.99 5.31 -21.01
C ASP A 146 18.59 6.53 -20.15
N ILE A 147 18.92 6.48 -18.87
CA ILE A 147 18.61 7.53 -17.90
C ILE A 147 19.47 8.78 -18.18
N GLY A 148 20.64 8.65 -18.80
CA GLY A 148 21.50 9.81 -19.00
C GLY A 148 21.89 10.47 -17.67
N LEU A 149 22.12 11.79 -17.67
CA LEU A 149 22.51 12.54 -16.49
C LEU A 149 21.30 12.97 -15.66
N LEU A 150 21.35 12.74 -14.34
CA LEU A 150 20.33 13.21 -13.40
C LEU A 150 20.54 14.68 -13.02
N THR A 151 19.46 15.47 -13.13
CA THR A 151 19.41 16.87 -12.68
C THR A 151 19.34 16.94 -11.14
N PRO A 152 19.73 18.07 -10.51
CA PRO A 152 19.59 18.23 -9.06
C PRO A 152 18.15 18.05 -8.54
N ARG A 153 17.16 18.53 -9.30
CA ARG A 153 15.74 18.36 -8.95
C ARG A 153 15.33 16.89 -8.97
N GLU A 154 15.82 16.13 -9.95
CA GLU A 154 15.56 14.69 -10.03
C GLU A 154 16.21 13.94 -8.87
N THR A 155 17.45 14.29 -8.48
CA THR A 155 18.11 13.63 -7.36
C THR A 155 17.35 13.83 -6.05
N THR A 156 16.88 15.05 -5.76
CA THR A 156 16.06 15.33 -4.57
C THR A 156 14.74 14.55 -4.60
N LYS A 157 14.01 14.58 -5.72
CA LYS A 157 12.76 13.82 -5.83
C LYS A 157 12.97 12.30 -5.76
N LEU A 158 14.11 11.77 -6.21
CA LEU A 158 14.43 10.35 -6.06
C LEU A 158 14.64 9.98 -4.59
N GLU A 159 15.27 10.84 -3.78
CA GLU A 159 15.43 10.63 -2.33
C GLU A 159 14.08 10.63 -1.63
N GLU A 160 13.26 11.65 -1.86
CA GLU A 160 11.92 11.77 -1.27
C GLU A 160 11.06 10.55 -1.60
N ASN A 161 10.98 10.17 -2.88
CA ASN A 161 10.18 9.02 -3.29
C ASN A 161 10.80 7.69 -2.82
N GLY A 162 12.13 7.57 -2.80
CA GLY A 162 12.83 6.39 -2.28
C GLY A 162 12.51 6.16 -0.80
N GLU A 163 12.47 7.23 0.01
CA GLU A 163 12.09 7.16 1.41
C GLU A 163 10.64 6.69 1.59
N ILE A 164 9.71 7.24 0.81
CA ILE A 164 8.28 6.83 0.83
C ILE A 164 8.14 5.34 0.49
N VAL A 165 8.76 4.90 -0.61
CA VAL A 165 8.69 3.51 -1.06
C VAL A 165 9.33 2.56 -0.04
N GLY A 166 10.49 2.93 0.54
CA GLY A 166 11.15 2.12 1.58
C GLY A 166 10.32 1.96 2.86
N LYS A 167 9.63 3.03 3.30
CA LYS A 167 8.69 2.95 4.44
C LYS A 167 7.50 2.04 4.13
N LEU A 168 6.93 2.16 2.94
CA LEU A 168 5.83 1.30 2.49
C LEU A 168 6.28 -0.17 2.33
N GLU A 169 7.51 -0.42 1.88
CA GLU A 169 8.08 -1.77 1.79
C GLU A 169 8.22 -2.40 3.17
N ALA A 170 8.73 -1.66 4.16
CA ALA A 170 8.84 -2.15 5.55
C ALA A 170 7.46 -2.53 6.12
N LEU A 171 6.45 -1.69 5.88
CA LEU A 171 5.06 -1.98 6.26
C LEU A 171 4.48 -3.18 5.53
N PHE A 172 4.81 -3.35 4.24
CA PHE A 172 4.40 -4.50 3.45
C PHE A 172 5.05 -5.79 3.97
N ALA A 173 6.37 -5.80 4.17
CA ALA A 173 7.10 -6.96 4.69
C ALA A 173 6.56 -7.42 6.05
N SER A 174 6.36 -6.48 6.97
CA SER A 174 5.83 -6.77 8.31
C SER A 174 4.47 -7.49 8.25
N ARG A 175 3.59 -7.08 7.32
CA ARG A 175 2.27 -7.69 7.13
C ARG A 175 2.32 -9.01 6.36
N ALA A 176 3.09 -9.03 5.28
CA ALA A 176 3.03 -10.09 4.29
C ALA A 176 3.89 -11.31 4.69
N THR A 177 5.04 -11.10 5.33
CA THR A 177 6.00 -12.16 5.70
C THR A 177 6.24 -12.28 7.19
N LYS A 178 5.71 -11.37 8.02
CA LYS A 178 6.07 -11.21 9.45
C LYS A 178 7.58 -10.98 9.66
N THR A 179 8.27 -10.48 8.63
CA THR A 179 9.69 -10.09 8.70
C THR A 179 9.81 -8.58 8.48
N ASP A 180 10.92 -8.01 8.94
CA ASP A 180 11.16 -6.56 8.77
C ASP A 180 11.69 -6.21 7.36
N LYS A 181 11.99 -7.22 6.53
CA LYS A 181 12.63 -7.04 5.21
C LYS A 181 12.19 -8.10 4.21
N LEU A 182 12.03 -7.68 2.96
CA LEU A 182 11.87 -8.53 1.78
C LEU A 182 13.23 -9.05 1.28
N THR A 183 13.22 -10.14 0.50
CA THR A 183 14.41 -10.53 -0.28
C THR A 183 14.72 -9.48 -1.36
N SER A 184 15.94 -9.45 -1.91
CA SER A 184 16.29 -8.50 -2.97
C SER A 184 15.38 -8.58 -4.20
N LEU A 185 14.89 -9.77 -4.54
CA LEU A 185 13.98 -9.96 -5.68
C LEU A 185 12.56 -9.49 -5.36
N GLN A 186 12.05 -9.81 -4.15
CA GLN A 186 10.76 -9.34 -3.67
C GLN A 186 10.73 -7.81 -3.55
N SER A 187 11.79 -7.22 -3.00
CA SER A 187 12.01 -5.77 -2.91
C SER A 187 11.97 -5.12 -4.30
N TYR A 188 12.68 -5.69 -5.28
CA TYR A 188 12.62 -5.23 -6.66
C TYR A 188 11.20 -5.21 -7.23
N ARG A 189 10.45 -6.32 -7.10
CA ARG A 189 9.06 -6.41 -7.58
C ARG A 189 8.17 -5.37 -6.90
N PHE A 190 8.30 -5.23 -5.57
CA PHE A 190 7.53 -4.25 -4.79
C PHE A 190 7.83 -2.82 -5.24
N HIS A 191 9.10 -2.42 -5.29
CA HIS A 191 9.51 -1.08 -5.71
C HIS A 191 9.05 -0.78 -7.14
N ARG A 192 9.25 -1.72 -8.06
CA ARG A 192 8.83 -1.59 -9.46
C ARG A 192 7.32 -1.37 -9.57
N ALA A 193 6.52 -2.18 -8.88
CA ALA A 193 5.07 -2.04 -8.87
C ALA A 193 4.63 -0.73 -8.20
N MET A 194 5.27 -0.34 -7.09
CA MET A 194 4.97 0.90 -6.36
C MET A 194 5.22 2.14 -7.21
N TYR A 195 6.38 2.27 -7.88
CA TYR A 195 6.65 3.41 -8.76
C TYR A 195 5.68 3.49 -9.95
N ARG A 196 5.21 2.35 -10.45
CA ARG A 196 4.17 2.32 -11.50
C ARG A 196 2.81 2.73 -10.97
N VAL A 197 2.46 2.37 -9.73
CA VAL A 197 1.25 2.88 -9.06
C VAL A 197 1.37 4.38 -8.82
N MET A 198 2.51 4.89 -8.35
CA MET A 198 2.74 6.34 -8.20
C MET A 198 2.54 7.08 -9.52
N LEU A 199 3.12 6.58 -10.62
CA LEU A 199 2.91 7.16 -11.94
C LEU A 199 1.45 7.07 -12.40
N TYR A 200 0.79 5.94 -12.17
CA TYR A 200 -0.61 5.78 -12.53
C TYR A 200 -1.50 6.76 -11.76
N CYS A 201 -1.28 6.91 -10.45
CA CYS A 201 -1.94 7.91 -9.63
C CYS A 201 -1.65 9.28 -10.23
N GLU A 202 -0.41 9.73 -10.39
CA GLU A 202 -0.13 11.08 -10.90
C GLU A 202 -0.73 11.39 -12.30
N LEU A 203 -0.85 10.39 -13.18
CA LEU A 203 -1.42 10.60 -14.53
C LEU A 203 -2.95 10.63 -14.56
N PHE A 204 -3.60 9.96 -13.62
CA PHE A 204 -5.05 9.82 -13.60
C PHE A 204 -5.69 10.38 -12.32
N TYR A 205 -4.85 10.93 -11.44
CA TYR A 205 -5.19 11.83 -10.36
C TYR A 205 -5.50 13.17 -11.00
N LEU A 206 -6.59 13.76 -10.54
CA LEU A 206 -7.26 14.90 -11.17
C LEU A 206 -6.29 16.04 -11.48
N PRO A 207 -6.19 16.46 -12.76
CA PRO A 207 -5.77 17.80 -13.14
C PRO A 207 -6.98 18.72 -13.34
N LEU A 208 -8.19 18.26 -13.04
CA LEU A 208 -9.42 19.00 -13.26
C LEU A 208 -9.68 19.82 -12.00
N ASN A 209 -9.78 21.14 -12.13
CA ASN A 209 -10.52 21.91 -11.14
C ASN A 209 -11.87 21.23 -11.01
N LEU A 210 -12.25 20.89 -9.79
CA LEU A 210 -13.47 20.13 -9.51
C LEU A 210 -14.72 20.91 -9.94
N ASP A 211 -14.59 22.22 -10.14
CA ASP A 211 -15.54 23.11 -10.85
C ASP A 211 -15.99 22.56 -12.23
N ASP A 212 -15.18 21.73 -12.92
CA ASP A 212 -15.53 21.13 -14.20
C ASP A 212 -16.11 19.72 -14.08
N ILE A 213 -16.09 19.07 -12.90
CA ILE A 213 -16.56 17.68 -12.76
C ILE A 213 -18.06 17.57 -13.01
N ASP A 214 -18.84 18.53 -12.52
CA ASP A 214 -20.29 18.56 -12.75
C ASP A 214 -20.61 18.60 -14.25
N SER A 215 -19.74 19.22 -15.06
CA SER A 215 -19.90 19.23 -16.53
C SER A 215 -19.49 17.91 -17.21
N MET A 216 -18.62 17.11 -16.58
CA MET A 216 -18.10 15.88 -17.15
C MET A 216 -19.02 14.68 -16.96
N GLU A 217 -19.86 14.67 -15.92
CA GLU A 217 -20.88 13.64 -15.77
C GLU A 217 -21.93 13.73 -16.89
N ASP A 218 -22.16 14.94 -17.42
CA ASP A 218 -23.02 15.19 -18.57
C ASP A 218 -22.36 14.83 -19.92
N GLU A 219 -21.04 14.60 -19.95
CA GLU A 219 -20.26 14.21 -21.13
C GLU A 219 -19.73 12.76 -21.02
N PRO A 220 -20.56 11.74 -21.31
CA PRO A 220 -20.18 10.32 -21.17
C PRO A 220 -18.92 9.93 -21.95
N ASP A 221 -18.63 10.64 -23.05
CA ASP A 221 -17.45 10.43 -23.87
C ASP A 221 -16.14 10.71 -23.11
N THR A 222 -16.15 11.64 -22.15
CA THR A 222 -14.93 12.03 -21.41
C THR A 222 -14.58 11.00 -20.36
N LEU A 223 -15.57 10.47 -19.62
CA LEU A 223 -15.36 9.36 -18.69
C LEU A 223 -14.87 8.10 -19.42
N GLU A 224 -15.44 7.77 -20.58
CA GLU A 224 -14.99 6.64 -21.39
C GLU A 224 -13.55 6.82 -21.88
N GLN A 225 -13.16 8.04 -22.29
CA GLN A 225 -11.78 8.35 -22.68
C GLN A 225 -10.80 8.16 -21.53
N ILE A 226 -11.11 8.64 -20.32
CA ILE A 226 -10.26 8.46 -19.13
C ILE A 226 -10.11 6.97 -18.81
N GLN A 227 -11.21 6.22 -18.79
CA GLN A 227 -11.18 4.78 -18.52
C GLN A 227 -10.40 4.01 -19.61
N THR A 228 -10.50 4.45 -20.86
CA THR A 228 -9.73 3.90 -21.99
C THR A 228 -8.24 4.21 -21.84
N GLY A 229 -7.88 5.44 -21.45
CA GLY A 229 -6.50 5.84 -21.19
C GLY A 229 -5.85 5.03 -20.06
N ARG A 230 -6.58 4.88 -18.93
CA ARG A 230 -6.19 4.03 -17.80
C ARG A 230 -5.90 2.59 -18.21
N ARG A 231 -6.82 2.00 -18.99
CA ARG A 231 -6.65 0.64 -19.51
C ARG A 231 -5.45 0.55 -20.46
N ALA A 232 -5.31 1.51 -21.38
CA ALA A 232 -4.25 1.51 -22.37
C ALA A 232 -2.86 1.57 -21.73
N MET A 233 -2.68 2.43 -20.71
CA MET A 233 -1.42 2.49 -19.96
C MET A 233 -1.08 1.15 -19.29
N LEU A 234 -2.06 0.52 -18.62
CA LEU A 234 -1.82 -0.74 -17.94
C LEU A 234 -1.59 -1.90 -18.92
N ASP A 235 -2.18 -1.86 -20.12
CA ASP A 235 -2.00 -2.93 -21.10
C ASP A 235 -0.57 -3.02 -21.65
N GLU A 236 0.26 -1.99 -21.46
CA GLU A 236 1.69 -2.00 -21.80
C GLU A 236 2.51 -2.99 -20.94
N TYR A 237 2.05 -3.33 -19.74
CA TYR A 237 2.80 -4.17 -18.80
C TYR A 237 2.57 -5.67 -19.03
N ALA A 238 3.56 -6.50 -18.68
CA ALA A 238 3.42 -7.95 -18.73
C ALA A 238 2.44 -8.47 -17.67
N THR A 239 1.86 -9.66 -17.89
CA THR A 239 0.87 -10.25 -16.97
C THR A 239 1.39 -10.41 -15.55
N SER A 240 2.64 -10.85 -15.37
CA SER A 240 3.26 -10.97 -14.04
C SER A 240 3.35 -9.62 -13.33
N GLU A 241 3.70 -8.57 -14.07
CA GLU A 241 3.82 -7.22 -13.53
C GLU A 241 2.45 -6.65 -13.14
N LEU A 242 1.38 -6.96 -13.88
CA LEU A 242 0.02 -6.58 -13.50
C LEU A 242 -0.46 -7.26 -12.22
N LEU A 243 0.01 -8.49 -11.96
CA LEU A 243 -0.25 -9.17 -10.70
C LEU A 243 0.53 -8.52 -9.54
N GLU A 244 1.77 -8.08 -9.78
CA GLU A 244 2.55 -7.31 -8.80
C GLU A 244 1.88 -5.96 -8.48
N LEU A 245 1.40 -5.24 -9.50
CA LEU A 245 0.63 -3.99 -9.32
C LEU A 245 -0.63 -4.24 -8.49
N ARG A 246 -1.37 -5.32 -8.80
CA ARG A 246 -2.55 -5.72 -8.02
C ARG A 246 -2.20 -5.96 -6.55
N ALA A 247 -1.09 -6.65 -6.27
CA ALA A 247 -0.64 -6.92 -4.91
C ALA A 247 -0.36 -5.63 -4.13
N VAL A 248 0.35 -4.68 -4.75
CA VAL A 248 0.62 -3.36 -4.15
C VAL A 248 -0.67 -2.57 -3.94
N VAL A 249 -1.60 -2.56 -4.90
CA VAL A 249 -2.90 -1.89 -4.74
C VAL A 249 -3.72 -2.50 -3.60
N ALA A 250 -3.75 -3.83 -3.48
CA ALA A 250 -4.42 -4.52 -2.38
C ALA A 250 -3.80 -4.13 -1.02
N PHE A 251 -2.47 -4.04 -0.95
CA PHE A 251 -1.76 -3.55 0.23
C PHE A 251 -2.12 -2.10 0.58
N LEU A 252 -2.13 -1.19 -0.40
CA LEU A 252 -2.51 0.21 -0.18
C LEU A 252 -3.97 0.34 0.29
N HIS A 253 -4.88 -0.47 -0.27
CA HIS A 253 -6.26 -0.56 0.21
C HIS A 253 -6.36 -1.06 1.65
N GLN A 254 -5.46 -1.93 2.12
CA GLN A 254 -5.42 -2.32 3.53
C GLN A 254 -4.99 -1.16 4.41
N LEU A 255 -3.98 -0.37 4.01
CA LEU A 255 -3.57 0.82 4.74
C LEU A 255 -4.71 1.83 4.86
N ILE A 256 -5.44 2.07 3.76
CA ILE A 256 -6.59 2.96 3.75
C ILE A 256 -7.69 2.45 4.69
N GLY A 257 -7.98 1.14 4.71
CA GLY A 257 -9.01 0.56 5.60
C GLY A 257 -8.66 0.57 7.08
N GLU A 258 -7.40 0.86 7.44
CA GLU A 258 -6.99 1.09 8.82
C GLU A 258 -7.09 2.56 9.24
N VAL A 259 -7.33 3.47 8.30
CA VAL A 259 -7.50 4.91 8.56
C VAL A 259 -8.98 5.29 8.43
N VAL A 260 -9.62 4.86 7.34
CA VAL A 260 -11.00 5.19 7.02
C VAL A 260 -11.95 4.27 7.77
N ASP A 261 -13.05 4.84 8.27
CA ASP A 261 -14.07 4.06 8.96
C ASP A 261 -14.70 2.96 8.08
N ARG A 262 -15.13 1.87 8.70
CA ARG A 262 -15.62 0.68 7.99
C ARG A 262 -16.85 0.92 7.12
N GLN A 263 -17.68 1.91 7.44
CA GLN A 263 -18.88 2.24 6.67
C GLN A 263 -18.52 3.00 5.39
N SER A 264 -17.50 3.87 5.47
CA SER A 264 -17.04 4.68 4.33
C SER A 264 -15.99 3.98 3.46
N TYR A 265 -15.33 2.94 3.98
CA TYR A 265 -14.21 2.26 3.31
C TYR A 265 -14.50 1.84 1.86
N ASP A 266 -15.59 1.12 1.61
CA ASP A 266 -15.87 0.59 0.28
C ASP A 266 -16.12 1.69 -0.76
N ARG A 267 -16.65 2.84 -0.31
CA ARG A 267 -16.88 4.04 -1.13
C ARG A 267 -15.58 4.81 -1.37
N LEU A 268 -14.78 5.02 -0.34
CA LEU A 268 -13.64 5.94 -0.38
C LEU A 268 -12.33 5.30 -0.83
N LYS A 269 -12.14 3.97 -0.72
CA LYS A 269 -10.83 3.34 -0.94
C LYS A 269 -10.18 3.63 -2.28
N ASP A 270 -10.94 3.65 -3.37
CA ASP A 270 -10.39 3.93 -4.70
C ASP A 270 -10.13 5.43 -4.91
N ILE A 271 -10.86 6.30 -4.21
CA ILE A 271 -10.65 7.76 -4.20
C ILE A 271 -9.35 8.07 -3.42
N CYS A 272 -9.22 7.53 -2.21
CA CYS A 272 -7.99 7.62 -1.41
C CYS A 272 -6.80 6.96 -2.11
N LEU A 273 -6.99 5.92 -2.93
CA LEU A 273 -5.91 5.36 -3.74
C LEU A 273 -5.41 6.38 -4.77
N ALA A 274 -6.30 7.17 -5.36
CA ALA A 274 -5.95 8.15 -6.38
C ALA A 274 -5.03 9.25 -5.84
N THR A 275 -5.14 9.64 -4.56
CA THR A 275 -4.25 10.64 -3.92
C THR A 275 -2.79 10.18 -3.84
N GLY A 276 -2.54 8.89 -4.09
CA GLY A 276 -1.22 8.33 -4.27
C GLY A 276 -0.54 7.85 -2.98
N PRO A 277 0.52 7.03 -3.11
CA PRO A 277 1.14 6.34 -1.97
C PRO A 277 1.70 7.24 -0.87
N ALA A 278 2.16 8.46 -1.21
CA ALA A 278 2.70 9.41 -0.24
C ALA A 278 1.63 9.87 0.77
N ALA A 279 0.47 10.31 0.27
CA ALA A 279 -0.66 10.72 1.08
C ALA A 279 -1.21 9.57 1.94
N ILE A 280 -1.30 8.36 1.36
CA ILE A 280 -1.74 7.16 2.09
C ILE A 280 -0.79 6.83 3.24
N LEU A 281 0.53 6.87 3.01
CA LEU A 281 1.53 6.61 4.05
C LEU A 281 1.41 7.61 5.21
N GLU A 282 1.17 8.87 4.89
CA GLU A 282 1.05 9.92 5.89
C GLU A 282 -0.25 9.83 6.70
N ALA A 283 -1.38 9.64 6.02
CA ALA A 283 -2.67 9.37 6.66
C ALA A 283 -2.59 8.16 7.62
N TYR A 284 -1.94 7.10 7.15
CA TYR A 284 -1.69 5.89 7.95
C TYR A 284 -0.81 6.16 9.18
N SER A 285 0.24 6.97 9.02
CA SER A 285 1.18 7.29 10.10
C SER A 285 0.54 8.17 11.16
N LEU A 286 -0.31 9.11 10.74
CA LEU A 286 -1.04 10.03 11.63
C LEU A 286 -2.32 9.43 12.19
N LYS A 287 -2.80 8.30 11.63
CA LYS A 287 -4.12 7.72 11.91
C LYS A 287 -5.24 8.76 11.74
N SER A 288 -5.15 9.54 10.66
CA SER A 288 -6.03 10.65 10.35
C SER A 288 -6.43 10.65 8.89
N GLU A 289 -7.71 10.94 8.61
CA GLU A 289 -8.26 11.13 7.26
C GLU A 289 -7.94 12.52 6.68
N GLU A 290 -7.44 13.45 7.50
CA GLU A 290 -7.13 14.85 7.14
C GLU A 290 -6.29 14.96 5.86
N ARG A 291 -5.36 14.02 5.64
CA ARG A 291 -4.53 14.03 4.43
C ARG A 291 -5.29 13.67 3.15
N PHE A 292 -6.36 12.90 3.25
CA PHE A 292 -7.26 12.68 2.13
C PHE A 292 -8.14 13.91 1.91
N GLU A 293 -8.59 14.58 2.98
CA GLU A 293 -9.38 15.83 2.92
C GLU A 293 -8.58 17.03 2.39
N GLU A 294 -7.27 17.09 2.64
CA GLU A 294 -6.40 18.12 2.06
C GLU A 294 -6.13 17.87 0.57
N ALA A 295 -6.08 16.59 0.18
CA ALA A 295 -5.78 16.19 -1.19
C ALA A 295 -7.02 16.25 -2.10
N LEU A 296 -8.21 16.00 -1.54
CA LEU A 296 -9.49 15.93 -2.24
C LEU A 296 -10.39 17.06 -1.76
N GLU A 297 -11.10 17.75 -2.65
CA GLU A 297 -12.09 18.72 -2.16
C GLU A 297 -13.20 18.02 -1.35
N CYS A 298 -13.71 18.74 -0.34
CA CYS A 298 -14.73 18.26 0.58
C CYS A 298 -15.97 17.65 -0.11
N GLU A 299 -16.33 18.14 -1.30
CA GLU A 299 -17.50 17.67 -2.05
C GLU A 299 -17.33 16.24 -2.56
N VAL A 300 -16.11 15.83 -2.96
CA VAL A 300 -15.81 14.46 -3.40
C VAL A 300 -15.97 13.44 -2.28
N LEU A 301 -15.63 13.83 -1.04
CA LEU A 301 -15.70 12.94 0.12
C LEU A 301 -17.12 12.82 0.67
N THR A 302 -17.96 13.84 0.49
CA THR A 302 -19.28 13.96 1.12
C THR A 302 -20.45 13.55 0.23
N SER A 303 -20.31 13.56 -1.10
CA SER A 303 -21.44 13.41 -2.02
C SER A 303 -22.20 12.08 -1.96
N GLY A 304 -21.71 11.06 -1.24
CA GLY A 304 -22.48 9.85 -0.92
C GLY A 304 -22.79 8.92 -2.09
N GLU A 305 -22.62 9.38 -3.32
CA GLU A 305 -22.88 8.64 -4.55
C GLU A 305 -21.61 7.90 -5.03
N ASP A 306 -21.83 6.77 -5.70
CA ASP A 306 -20.75 5.98 -6.30
C ASP A 306 -20.08 6.79 -7.43
N ASN A 307 -18.99 7.48 -7.11
CA ASN A 307 -18.26 8.25 -8.11
C ASN A 307 -17.70 7.31 -9.21
N ALA A 308 -18.34 7.33 -10.38
CA ALA A 308 -18.03 6.44 -11.49
C ALA A 308 -16.61 6.65 -12.05
N LEU A 309 -16.02 7.82 -11.80
CA LEU A 309 -14.64 8.14 -12.15
C LEU A 309 -13.65 7.33 -11.31
N PHE A 310 -13.92 7.12 -10.02
CA PHE A 310 -13.00 6.42 -9.12
C PHE A 310 -13.37 4.97 -8.88
N SER A 311 -14.62 4.55 -9.12
CA SER A 311 -15.05 3.17 -8.90
C SER A 311 -14.15 2.14 -9.59
N GLY A 312 -13.36 1.41 -8.79
CA GLY A 312 -12.34 0.49 -9.24
C GLY A 312 -11.17 1.17 -9.98
N PHE A 313 -10.71 2.32 -9.50
CA PHE A 313 -9.72 3.23 -10.11
C PHE A 313 -8.58 2.50 -10.82
N VAL A 314 -7.90 1.59 -10.11
CA VAL A 314 -6.88 0.68 -10.67
C VAL A 314 -7.42 -0.74 -10.85
N SER A 315 -8.26 -1.20 -9.92
CA SER A 315 -8.69 -2.60 -9.83
C SER A 315 -9.53 -3.06 -11.03
N LYS A 316 -10.41 -2.19 -11.56
CA LYS A 316 -11.32 -2.48 -12.67
C LYS A 316 -10.56 -2.67 -13.99
N PRO A 317 -9.68 -1.74 -14.45
CA PRO A 317 -8.89 -1.97 -15.66
C PRO A 317 -7.94 -3.16 -15.51
N LEU A 318 -7.28 -3.35 -14.36
CA LEU A 318 -6.45 -4.53 -14.10
C LEU A 318 -7.23 -5.84 -14.28
N LYS A 319 -8.41 -5.97 -13.64
CA LYS A 319 -9.24 -7.17 -13.73
C LYS A 319 -9.69 -7.44 -15.17
N LYS A 320 -10.04 -6.39 -15.93
CA LYS A 320 -10.42 -6.52 -17.35
C LYS A 320 -9.26 -7.03 -18.21
N ILE A 321 -8.06 -6.49 -18.03
CA ILE A 321 -6.86 -6.90 -18.79
C ILE A 321 -6.46 -8.33 -18.44
N LEU A 322 -6.35 -8.65 -17.15
CA LEU A 322 -5.98 -9.98 -16.67
C LEU A 322 -6.98 -11.05 -17.15
N LYS A 323 -8.29 -10.77 -17.09
CA LYS A 323 -9.33 -11.64 -17.63
C LYS A 323 -9.18 -11.83 -19.14
N ALA A 324 -8.93 -10.75 -19.90
CA ALA A 324 -8.73 -10.83 -21.35
C ALA A 324 -7.49 -11.66 -21.74
N ARG A 325 -6.46 -11.68 -20.88
CA ARG A 325 -5.25 -12.49 -21.06
C ARG A 325 -5.39 -13.93 -20.55
N GLY A 326 -6.56 -14.32 -20.02
CA GLY A 326 -6.78 -15.65 -19.45
C GLY A 326 -5.96 -15.91 -18.16
N ALA A 327 -5.49 -14.85 -17.49
CA ALA A 327 -4.75 -15.00 -16.24
C ALA A 327 -5.69 -15.43 -15.11
N VAL A 328 -5.29 -16.46 -14.36
CA VAL A 328 -6.00 -16.89 -13.15
C VAL A 328 -5.72 -15.86 -12.07
N LEU A 329 -6.77 -15.24 -11.55
CA LEU A 329 -6.65 -14.33 -10.41
C LEU A 329 -6.57 -15.17 -9.14
N PRO A 330 -5.54 -14.97 -8.31
CA PRO A 330 -5.47 -15.67 -7.03
C PRO A 330 -6.69 -15.36 -6.16
N GLU A 331 -7.18 -16.37 -5.45
CA GLU A 331 -8.21 -16.20 -4.42
C GLU A 331 -7.65 -15.32 -3.29
N SER A 332 -8.51 -14.59 -2.57
CA SER A 332 -8.17 -13.45 -1.69
C SER A 332 -7.09 -13.68 -0.63
N ALA A 333 -6.73 -14.93 -0.29
CA ALA A 333 -5.65 -15.23 0.65
C ALA A 333 -4.23 -15.13 0.04
N SER A 334 -4.13 -15.02 -1.29
CA SER A 334 -2.92 -15.10 -2.11
C SER A 334 -2.55 -13.75 -2.77
N GLU A 335 -3.15 -12.65 -2.30
CA GLU A 335 -3.04 -11.34 -2.96
C GLU A 335 -1.62 -10.77 -3.02
N PHE A 336 -0.69 -11.28 -2.20
CA PHE A 336 0.71 -10.83 -2.16
C PHE A 336 1.69 -11.75 -2.87
N ASP A 337 1.25 -12.92 -3.36
CA ASP A 337 2.11 -13.97 -3.94
C ASP A 337 2.78 -13.53 -5.25
N ALA A 338 2.30 -12.47 -5.88
CA ALA A 338 2.98 -11.89 -7.03
C ALA A 338 4.30 -11.19 -6.63
N ILE A 339 4.35 -10.64 -5.42
CA ILE A 339 5.54 -9.99 -4.87
C ILE A 339 6.38 -11.00 -4.10
N LEU A 340 5.75 -11.69 -3.15
CA LEU A 340 6.36 -12.76 -2.38
C LEU A 340 6.52 -13.94 -3.33
N ASP A 341 7.75 -14.20 -3.81
CA ASP A 341 8.10 -15.45 -4.50
C ASP A 341 7.31 -16.61 -3.90
N GLU A 342 6.84 -17.58 -4.71
CA GLU A 342 6.15 -18.80 -4.23
C GLU A 342 6.86 -19.26 -2.97
N ALA A 343 6.31 -18.89 -1.81
CA ALA A 343 6.94 -19.17 -0.53
C ALA A 343 7.11 -20.68 -0.56
N GLU A 344 8.34 -21.19 -0.34
CA GLU A 344 8.68 -22.63 -0.40
C GLU A 344 7.41 -23.42 -0.11
N ALA A 345 6.80 -24.00 -1.17
CA ALA A 345 5.37 -24.31 -1.20
C ALA A 345 4.96 -24.79 0.19
N PRO A 346 4.13 -24.02 0.93
CA PRO A 346 3.93 -24.25 2.36
C PRO A 346 3.67 -25.74 2.53
N PRO A 347 4.41 -26.41 3.43
CA PRO A 347 4.55 -27.86 3.42
C PRO A 347 3.17 -28.47 3.22
N ASP A 348 2.99 -29.23 2.16
CA ASP A 348 1.68 -29.70 1.69
C ASP A 348 1.01 -30.65 2.68
N LYS A 349 1.75 -31.10 3.70
CA LYS A 349 1.38 -32.11 4.68
C LYS A 349 1.43 -31.57 6.10
N CYS A 350 0.46 -32.01 6.89
CA CYS A 350 0.52 -31.85 8.35
C CYS A 350 1.74 -32.58 8.91
N ALA A 351 2.53 -31.91 9.75
CA ALA A 351 3.71 -32.49 10.39
C ALA A 351 3.39 -33.70 11.29
N GLN A 352 2.15 -33.82 11.78
CA GLN A 352 1.75 -34.85 12.74
C GLN A 352 1.07 -36.05 12.08
N CYS A 353 0.09 -35.83 11.20
CA CYS A 353 -0.64 -36.93 10.55
C CYS A 353 -0.18 -37.21 9.11
N ALA A 354 0.72 -36.40 8.56
CA ALA A 354 1.20 -36.47 7.17
C ALA A 354 0.09 -36.35 6.09
N THR A 355 -1.16 -36.08 6.47
CA THR A 355 -2.26 -35.86 5.54
C THR A 355 -2.00 -34.60 4.73
N VAL A 356 -2.10 -34.74 3.41
CA VAL A 356 -2.13 -33.60 2.48
C VAL A 356 -3.43 -32.85 2.72
N SER A 357 -3.36 -31.67 3.30
CA SER A 357 -4.54 -30.93 3.76
C SER A 357 -4.56 -29.54 3.13
N ALA A 358 -4.61 -29.49 1.79
CA ALA A 358 -5.00 -28.27 1.11
C ALA A 358 -6.49 -27.99 1.46
N PRO A 359 -6.85 -26.82 2.01
CA PRO A 359 -6.13 -25.54 1.96
C PRO A 359 -5.70 -24.92 3.30
N LYS A 360 -5.87 -25.57 4.46
CA LYS A 360 -5.64 -24.92 5.77
C LYS A 360 -4.74 -25.75 6.68
N LEU A 361 -3.43 -25.55 6.51
CA LEU A 361 -2.45 -25.90 7.52
C LEU A 361 -2.17 -24.66 8.39
N TRP A 362 -2.00 -24.89 9.68
CA TRP A 362 -1.88 -23.88 10.72
C TRP A 362 -0.48 -23.92 11.33
N ASN A 363 0.10 -22.74 11.51
CA ASN A 363 1.38 -22.55 12.18
C ASN A 363 1.41 -21.17 12.84
N GLU A 364 2.52 -20.85 13.51
CA GLU A 364 2.70 -19.56 14.17
C GLU A 364 2.50 -18.34 13.26
N SER A 365 2.74 -18.47 11.95
CA SER A 365 2.55 -17.36 11.00
C SER A 365 1.09 -17.14 10.59
N ASN A 366 0.14 -17.99 10.96
CA ASN A 366 -1.27 -17.79 10.62
C ASN A 366 -2.28 -18.12 11.73
N HIS A 367 -1.82 -18.37 12.96
CA HIS A 367 -2.72 -18.62 14.10
C HIS A 367 -3.66 -17.45 14.42
N ASP A 368 -3.30 -16.22 14.06
CA ASP A 368 -4.17 -15.04 14.18
C ASP A 368 -5.44 -15.18 13.32
N LYS A 369 -5.40 -15.98 12.26
CA LYS A 369 -6.54 -16.27 11.39
C LYS A 369 -7.46 -17.37 11.94
N LEU A 370 -7.16 -17.96 13.10
CA LEU A 370 -7.96 -19.00 13.76
C LEU A 370 -9.25 -18.48 14.40
N ILE A 371 -9.62 -17.21 14.18
CA ILE A 371 -10.88 -16.60 14.68
C ILE A 371 -12.11 -17.46 14.30
N THR A 372 -12.02 -18.31 13.27
CA THR A 372 -13.10 -19.23 12.88
C THR A 372 -13.25 -20.48 13.76
N ILE A 373 -12.32 -20.79 14.66
CA ILE A 373 -12.43 -21.95 15.55
C ILE A 373 -13.32 -21.59 16.74
N ASP A 374 -14.39 -22.36 16.93
CA ASP A 374 -15.17 -22.33 18.15
C ASP A 374 -14.40 -23.03 19.28
N PHE A 375 -13.59 -22.26 20.02
CA PHE A 375 -12.81 -22.77 21.15
C PHE A 375 -13.72 -23.36 22.25
N SER A 376 -14.94 -22.85 22.41
CA SER A 376 -15.89 -23.40 23.38
C SER A 376 -16.29 -24.83 23.02
N ALA A 377 -16.44 -25.12 21.71
CA ALA A 377 -16.71 -26.47 21.23
C ALA A 377 -15.54 -27.45 21.46
N LEU A 378 -14.31 -26.96 21.61
CA LEU A 378 -13.11 -27.78 21.87
C LEU A 378 -12.89 -28.09 23.36
N LEU A 379 -13.68 -27.52 24.27
CA LEU A 379 -13.58 -27.84 25.70
C LEU A 379 -13.94 -29.31 25.97
N VAL A 380 -13.06 -30.02 26.69
CA VAL A 380 -13.18 -31.45 26.96
C VAL A 380 -14.42 -31.82 27.80
N GLY A 381 -15.00 -32.99 27.52
CA GLY A 381 -16.06 -33.58 28.32
C GLY A 381 -17.38 -32.82 28.24
N GLN A 382 -17.85 -32.30 29.36
CA GLN A 382 -19.11 -31.55 29.48
C GLN A 382 -18.88 -30.03 29.66
N LEU A 383 -17.63 -29.56 29.56
CA LEU A 383 -17.26 -28.15 29.78
C LEU A 383 -17.80 -27.21 28.72
N ASN A 384 -17.97 -27.66 27.46
CA ASN A 384 -18.59 -26.86 26.40
C ASN A 384 -20.06 -26.50 26.68
N SER A 385 -20.67 -27.13 27.69
CA SER A 385 -22.04 -26.86 28.14
C SER A 385 -22.07 -26.25 29.56
N ASN A 386 -20.91 -25.88 30.12
CA ASN A 386 -20.80 -25.22 31.41
C ASN A 386 -20.80 -23.71 31.16
N ASP A 387 -21.94 -23.06 31.40
CA ASP A 387 -22.15 -21.63 31.10
C ASP A 387 -21.14 -20.71 31.81
N VAL A 388 -20.72 -21.08 33.01
CA VAL A 388 -19.71 -20.35 33.79
C VAL A 388 -18.34 -20.39 33.11
N GLU A 389 -17.89 -21.57 32.71
CA GLU A 389 -16.56 -21.74 32.11
C GLU A 389 -16.52 -21.29 30.65
N THR A 390 -17.58 -21.51 29.86
CA THR A 390 -17.69 -20.97 28.50
C THR A 390 -17.79 -19.45 28.51
N GLY A 391 -18.53 -18.87 29.46
CA GLY A 391 -18.61 -17.41 29.63
C GLY A 391 -17.23 -16.80 29.91
N ALA A 392 -16.49 -17.38 30.85
CA ALA A 392 -15.12 -16.93 31.15
C ALA A 392 -14.18 -17.04 29.94
N LEU A 393 -14.33 -18.08 29.12
CA LEU A 393 -13.55 -18.23 27.89
C LEU A 393 -13.90 -17.15 26.86
N VAL A 394 -15.18 -16.88 26.65
CA VAL A 394 -15.66 -15.82 25.74
C VAL A 394 -15.17 -14.45 26.19
N ASP A 395 -15.27 -14.13 27.48
CA ASP A 395 -14.81 -12.86 28.04
C ASP A 395 -13.31 -12.63 27.79
N LEU A 396 -12.50 -13.68 27.86
CA LEU A 396 -11.07 -13.61 27.52
C LEU A 396 -10.86 -13.26 26.05
N PHE A 397 -11.54 -13.95 25.13
CA PHE A 397 -11.41 -13.71 23.67
C PHE A 397 -11.96 -12.36 23.23
N MET A 398 -12.99 -11.84 23.91
CA MET A 398 -13.53 -10.51 23.64
C MET A 398 -12.62 -9.40 24.19
N GLY A 399 -11.68 -9.73 25.09
CA GLY A 399 -10.68 -8.81 25.59
C GLY A 399 -9.58 -8.51 24.56
N PRO A 400 -9.01 -7.29 24.54
CA PRO A 400 -7.99 -6.88 23.57
C PRO A 400 -6.63 -7.61 23.70
N SER A 401 -6.48 -8.50 24.67
CA SER A 401 -5.20 -9.09 25.06
C SER A 401 -5.08 -10.60 24.79
N CYS A 402 -6.11 -11.24 24.23
CA CYS A 402 -6.16 -12.70 24.13
C CYS A 402 -6.72 -13.17 22.78
N GLY A 403 -5.92 -13.00 21.73
CA GLY A 403 -6.19 -13.59 20.41
C GLY A 403 -5.98 -15.11 20.37
N ALA A 404 -6.48 -15.76 19.31
CA ALA A 404 -6.32 -17.20 19.11
C ALA A 404 -4.84 -17.63 19.00
N ASP A 405 -4.00 -16.76 18.45
CA ASP A 405 -2.55 -16.90 18.41
C ASP A 405 -1.93 -16.99 19.81
N VAL A 406 -2.37 -16.13 20.74
CA VAL A 406 -1.92 -16.12 22.13
C VAL A 406 -2.32 -17.43 22.82
N VAL A 407 -3.58 -17.85 22.67
CA VAL A 407 -4.10 -19.09 23.28
C VAL A 407 -3.32 -20.31 22.79
N VAL A 408 -3.16 -20.46 21.47
CA VAL A 408 -2.42 -21.61 20.90
C VAL A 408 -0.96 -21.57 21.33
N SER A 409 -0.31 -20.40 21.30
CA SER A 409 1.07 -20.23 21.77
C SER A 409 1.25 -20.63 23.24
N GLU A 410 0.36 -20.17 24.13
CA GLU A 410 0.39 -20.54 25.54
C GLU A 410 0.10 -22.05 25.73
N ILE A 411 -0.78 -22.66 24.93
CA ILE A 411 -1.03 -24.12 24.95
C ILE A 411 0.23 -24.93 24.61
N TYR A 412 1.04 -24.49 23.64
CA TYR A 412 2.32 -25.16 23.34
C TYR A 412 3.28 -25.19 24.54
N ALA A 413 3.23 -24.20 25.42
CA ALA A 413 4.00 -24.17 26.66
C ALA A 413 3.41 -25.07 27.78
N LEU A 414 2.18 -25.58 27.58
CA LEU A 414 1.43 -26.40 28.53
C LEU A 414 1.29 -27.87 28.13
N LYS A 415 1.96 -28.28 27.04
CA LYS A 415 1.85 -29.63 26.50
C LYS A 415 2.17 -30.69 27.53
N THR A 416 1.32 -31.71 27.57
CA THR A 416 1.57 -32.96 28.30
C THR A 416 2.63 -33.80 27.59
N ALA A 417 3.13 -34.84 28.26
CA ALA A 417 4.17 -35.72 27.72
C ALA A 417 3.78 -36.39 26.38
N GLU A 418 2.49 -36.66 26.16
CA GLU A 418 1.96 -37.22 24.92
C GLU A 418 2.20 -36.30 23.70
N TYR A 419 2.19 -34.99 23.92
CA TYR A 419 2.39 -33.96 22.89
C TYR A 419 3.81 -33.37 22.94
N ALA A 420 4.75 -34.00 23.64
CA ALA A 420 6.11 -33.48 23.80
C ALA A 420 6.80 -33.20 22.46
N LYS A 421 6.55 -34.05 21.45
CA LYS A 421 7.15 -33.94 20.10
C LYS A 421 6.54 -32.86 19.21
N TRP A 422 5.38 -32.30 19.55
CA TRP A 422 4.68 -31.33 18.70
C TRP A 422 5.33 -29.96 18.81
N ASN A 423 5.84 -29.39 17.73
CA ASN A 423 6.53 -28.09 17.79
C ASN A 423 5.63 -26.94 17.36
N LYS A 424 5.85 -25.75 17.95
CA LYS A 424 5.07 -24.54 17.62
C LYS A 424 5.27 -24.08 16.17
N GLY A 425 6.46 -24.31 15.62
CA GLY A 425 6.80 -23.96 14.23
C GLY A 425 6.37 -24.99 13.19
N GLU A 426 5.78 -26.12 13.59
CA GLU A 426 5.28 -27.14 12.66
C GLU A 426 3.92 -26.74 12.10
N THR A 427 3.63 -27.18 10.87
CA THR A 427 2.33 -27.01 10.23
C THR A 427 1.38 -28.12 10.63
N LEU A 428 0.23 -27.78 11.22
CA LEU A 428 -0.81 -28.71 11.63
C LEU A 428 -2.05 -28.56 10.76
N CYS A 429 -2.69 -29.68 10.37
CA CYS A 429 -4.05 -29.59 9.84
C CYS A 429 -5.03 -29.21 10.96
N THR A 430 -6.21 -28.71 10.58
CA THR A 430 -7.26 -28.33 11.53
C THR A 430 -7.59 -29.43 12.53
N ALA A 431 -7.62 -30.70 12.11
CA ALA A 431 -7.91 -31.83 13.00
C ALA A 431 -6.83 -32.02 14.08
N CYS A 432 -5.55 -32.00 13.70
CA CYS A 432 -4.45 -32.11 14.66
C CYS A 432 -4.39 -30.89 15.58
N LEU A 433 -4.64 -29.68 15.05
CA LEU A 433 -4.71 -28.48 15.89
C LEU A 433 -5.87 -28.58 16.90
N HIS A 434 -7.06 -29.04 16.47
CA HIS A 434 -8.20 -29.26 17.35
C HIS A 434 -7.91 -30.29 18.43
N GLU A 435 -7.18 -31.36 18.10
CA GLU A 435 -6.73 -32.38 19.06
C GLU A 435 -5.80 -31.76 20.12
N LEU A 436 -4.76 -31.03 19.70
CA LEU A 436 -3.84 -30.34 20.59
C LEU A 436 -4.59 -29.34 21.50
N VAL A 437 -5.42 -28.49 20.90
CA VAL A 437 -6.17 -27.45 21.63
C VAL A 437 -7.16 -28.11 22.58
N GLY A 438 -7.98 -29.07 22.13
CA GLY A 438 -8.98 -29.72 22.97
C GLY A 438 -8.38 -30.48 24.16
N ALA A 439 -7.21 -31.10 23.97
CA ALA A 439 -6.50 -31.77 25.05
C ALA A 439 -5.99 -30.81 26.15
N HIS A 440 -5.72 -29.55 25.83
CA HIS A 440 -5.03 -28.62 26.74
C HIS A 440 -5.81 -27.34 27.08
N LEU A 441 -6.89 -27.01 26.37
CA LEU A 441 -7.62 -25.75 26.53
C LEU A 441 -8.15 -25.56 27.95
N HIS A 442 -8.65 -26.62 28.58
CA HIS A 442 -9.12 -26.56 29.97
C HIS A 442 -7.98 -26.30 30.98
N LEU A 443 -6.77 -26.82 30.72
CA LEU A 443 -5.57 -26.57 31.54
C LEU A 443 -5.09 -25.13 31.38
N TRP A 444 -5.11 -24.63 30.13
CA TRP A 444 -4.81 -23.25 29.79
C TRP A 444 -5.77 -22.28 30.50
N LEU A 445 -7.08 -22.52 30.38
CA LEU A 445 -8.12 -21.69 30.99
C LEU A 445 -7.97 -21.66 32.53
N TYR A 446 -7.69 -22.81 33.14
CA TYR A 446 -7.42 -22.88 34.58
C TYR A 446 -6.23 -22.00 34.99
N LYS A 447 -5.10 -22.12 34.28
CA LYS A 447 -3.91 -21.31 34.55
C LYS A 447 -4.17 -19.82 34.32
N ARG A 448 -4.94 -19.46 33.28
CA ARG A 448 -5.33 -18.06 33.01
C ARG A 448 -6.16 -17.49 34.15
N LYS A 449 -7.23 -18.19 34.58
CA LYS A 449 -8.07 -17.78 35.72
C LYS A 449 -7.23 -17.57 36.98
N VAL A 450 -6.33 -18.51 37.31
CA VAL A 450 -5.45 -18.40 38.48
C VAL A 450 -4.51 -17.20 38.37
N ARG A 451 -3.91 -16.95 37.20
CA ARG A 451 -3.09 -15.76 36.93
C ARG A 451 -3.88 -14.47 37.15
N ASP A 452 -5.16 -14.47 36.75
CA ASP A 452 -6.05 -13.30 36.84
C ASP A 452 -6.72 -13.18 38.24
N GLY A 453 -6.19 -13.88 39.24
CA GLY A 453 -6.59 -13.73 40.64
C GLY A 453 -7.82 -14.56 41.06
N TRP A 454 -8.28 -15.49 40.24
CA TRP A 454 -9.40 -16.36 40.59
C TRP A 454 -9.09 -17.22 41.83
N LYS A 455 -9.98 -17.18 42.83
CA LYS A 455 -9.87 -17.98 44.05
C LYS A 455 -10.29 -19.42 43.75
N ARG A 456 -9.34 -20.34 43.91
CA ARG A 456 -9.53 -21.78 43.63
C ARG A 456 -10.65 -22.36 44.49
N THR A 457 -11.70 -22.89 43.85
CA THR A 457 -12.74 -23.69 44.49
C THR A 457 -12.34 -25.17 44.57
N PRO A 458 -12.96 -25.97 45.45
CA PRO A 458 -12.70 -27.41 45.51
C PRO A 458 -13.05 -28.10 44.18
N ASN A 459 -12.19 -29.02 43.74
CA ASN A 459 -12.42 -29.82 42.53
C ASN A 459 -13.73 -30.63 42.63
N CYS A 460 -14.52 -30.63 41.56
CA CYS A 460 -15.62 -31.57 41.42
C CYS A 460 -15.05 -32.99 41.23
N TRP A 461 -15.61 -33.98 41.93
CA TRP A 461 -15.14 -35.38 41.80
C TRP A 461 -15.29 -35.92 40.37
N TYR A 462 -16.31 -35.48 39.65
CA TYR A 462 -16.52 -35.86 38.25
C TYR A 462 -15.74 -34.98 37.26
N GLY A 463 -15.01 -33.97 37.75
CA GLY A 463 -14.21 -33.06 36.92
C GLY A 463 -14.97 -32.48 35.74
N TYR A 464 -14.30 -32.39 34.58
CA TYR A 464 -14.90 -31.97 33.32
C TYR A 464 -16.02 -32.89 32.81
N ASN A 465 -16.18 -34.10 33.36
CA ASN A 465 -17.26 -35.03 33.01
C ASN A 465 -18.54 -34.84 33.85
N CYS A 466 -18.56 -33.89 34.79
CA CYS A 466 -19.74 -33.64 35.63
C CYS A 466 -20.96 -33.27 34.77
N ARG A 467 -22.08 -34.00 34.88
CA ARG A 467 -23.32 -33.66 34.16
C ARG A 467 -24.09 -32.51 34.82
N THR A 468 -23.95 -32.36 36.14
CA THR A 468 -24.62 -31.33 36.94
C THR A 468 -24.18 -29.91 36.57
N GLN A 469 -22.94 -29.76 36.10
CA GLN A 469 -22.39 -28.46 35.69
C GLN A 469 -23.18 -27.80 34.55
N LYS A 470 -23.96 -28.57 33.77
CA LYS A 470 -24.72 -28.04 32.62
C LYS A 470 -26.00 -27.32 32.98
N HIS A 471 -26.66 -27.76 34.04
CA HIS A 471 -28.05 -27.38 34.34
C HIS A 471 -28.22 -26.81 35.75
N LYS A 472 -27.16 -26.82 36.56
CA LYS A 472 -27.17 -26.23 37.89
C LYS A 472 -26.01 -25.26 38.02
N ARG A 473 -26.25 -24.01 37.61
CA ARG A 473 -25.24 -22.93 37.63
C ARG A 473 -24.56 -22.77 38.98
N SER A 474 -25.30 -22.82 40.10
CA SER A 474 -24.68 -22.75 41.43
C SER A 474 -23.65 -23.85 41.69
N HIS A 475 -23.84 -25.05 41.13
CA HIS A 475 -22.84 -26.11 41.19
C HIS A 475 -21.61 -25.80 40.33
N ALA A 476 -21.81 -25.23 39.14
CA ALA A 476 -20.73 -24.78 38.25
C ALA A 476 -19.89 -23.65 38.88
N GLU A 477 -20.51 -22.76 39.64
CA GLU A 477 -19.82 -21.66 40.34
C GLU A 477 -19.06 -22.14 41.59
N GLU A 478 -19.63 -23.07 42.37
CA GLU A 478 -19.06 -23.53 43.65
C GLU A 478 -17.92 -24.56 43.52
N LYS A 479 -17.79 -25.24 42.37
CA LYS A 479 -16.84 -26.33 42.17
C LYS A 479 -15.96 -26.07 40.95
N ASN A 480 -14.69 -26.50 41.02
CA ASN A 480 -13.81 -26.46 39.86
C ASN A 480 -14.07 -27.67 38.96
N HIS A 481 -14.46 -27.43 37.70
CA HIS A 481 -14.62 -28.46 36.67
C HIS A 481 -13.47 -28.52 35.66
N LEU A 482 -12.52 -27.58 35.71
CA LEU A 482 -11.29 -27.59 34.89
C LEU A 482 -10.25 -28.58 35.43
N CYS A 483 -10.68 -29.77 35.81
CA CYS A 483 -9.86 -30.83 36.39
C CYS A 483 -10.29 -32.20 35.87
N ALA A 484 -9.36 -33.16 35.90
CA ALA A 484 -9.65 -34.54 35.56
C ALA A 484 -10.63 -35.18 36.58
N PRO A 485 -11.54 -36.06 36.13
CA PRO A 485 -12.38 -36.86 37.03
C PRO A 485 -11.53 -37.72 37.97
N THR A 486 -11.95 -37.82 39.23
CA THR A 486 -11.33 -38.66 40.26
C THR A 486 -12.24 -39.77 40.78
N ARG A 487 -13.51 -39.80 40.33
CA ARG A 487 -14.50 -40.82 40.66
C ARG A 487 -15.36 -41.19 39.46
#